data_AF-A0A1G6MAC3-F1
#
_entry.id   AF-A0A1G6MAC3-F1
#
_cell.length_a   1.000
_cell.length_b   1.000
_cell.length_c   1.000
_cell.angle_alpha   90.00
_cell.angle_beta   90.00
_cell.angle_gamma   90.00
#
_symmetry.space_group_name_H-M   'P 1'
#
loop_
_entity.id
_entity.type
_entity.pdbx_description
1 polymer ?
#
loop_
_entity_poly.entity_id
_entity_poly.type
_entity_poly.pdbx_seq_one_letter_code
_entity_poly.pdbx_strand_id
1 'polypeptide(L)'
;MNTKQFARALDRHGPVMAGWPETERAAAATLLAGSAEARGLLQAALALDARLQRDLPQPDAAAVARLQAGIARRIARAPLPSPPGPLPRLLALLRPAAPAGWGALATMATCALWLSLSPPRAAPEDPFGPLQTLPLAGDLF
;
A
#
# COMPACT_ATOMS: atom_id res chain seq x y z
N MET A 1 -14.40 -14.83 -5.99
CA MET A 1 -14.75 -15.27 -4.62
C MET A 1 -15.67 -16.48 -4.71
N ASN A 2 -15.53 -17.47 -3.83
CA ASN A 2 -16.45 -18.61 -3.76
C ASN A 2 -17.56 -18.40 -2.70
N THR A 3 -18.59 -19.27 -2.68
CA THR A 3 -19.72 -19.14 -1.74
C THR A 3 -19.30 -19.20 -0.27
N LYS A 4 -18.32 -20.04 0.10
CA LYS A 4 -17.82 -20.14 1.49
C LYS A 4 -17.10 -18.88 1.96
N GLN A 5 -16.31 -18.27 1.09
CA GLN A 5 -15.64 -16.99 1.35
C GLN A 5 -16.67 -15.86 1.51
N PHE A 6 -17.71 -15.86 0.67
CA PHE A 6 -18.80 -14.90 0.78
C PHE A 6 -19.58 -15.02 2.10
N ALA A 7 -19.88 -16.24 2.55
CA ALA A 7 -20.51 -16.47 3.85
C ALA A 7 -19.65 -15.91 5.00
N ARG A 8 -18.35 -16.16 5.00
CA ARG A 8 -17.43 -15.60 6.01
C ARG A 8 -17.37 -14.08 5.97
N ALA A 9 -17.44 -13.48 4.78
CA ALA A 9 -17.46 -12.04 4.62
C ALA A 9 -18.78 -11.43 5.16
N LEU A 10 -19.92 -12.11 4.92
CA LEU A 10 -21.21 -11.77 5.52
C LEU A 10 -21.17 -11.83 7.05
N ASP A 11 -20.58 -12.87 7.62
CA ASP A 11 -20.48 -13.00 9.08
C ASP A 11 -19.60 -11.89 9.70
N ARG A 12 -18.56 -11.44 8.99
CA ARG A 12 -17.62 -10.42 9.48
C ARG A 12 -18.14 -8.99 9.33
N HIS A 13 -18.70 -8.68 8.17
CA HIS A 13 -19.05 -7.30 7.79
C HIS A 13 -20.56 -7.04 7.84
N GLY A 14 -21.36 -8.08 8.04
CA GLY A 14 -22.81 -8.02 8.00
C GLY A 14 -23.38 -7.95 6.57
N PRO A 15 -24.71 -7.93 6.45
CA PRO A 15 -25.40 -7.94 5.15
C PRO A 15 -25.34 -6.59 4.41
N VAL A 16 -24.95 -5.51 5.09
CA VAL A 16 -24.86 -4.16 4.51
C VAL A 16 -23.52 -3.98 3.79
N MET A 17 -23.54 -4.13 2.46
CA MET A 17 -22.38 -4.04 1.57
C MET A 17 -21.64 -2.69 1.60
N ALA A 18 -22.28 -1.62 2.09
CA ALA A 18 -21.67 -0.28 2.11
C ALA A 18 -20.46 -0.17 3.05
N GLY A 19 -20.39 -1.01 4.09
CA GLY A 19 -19.28 -1.06 5.05
C GLY A 19 -18.15 -2.01 4.66
N TRP A 20 -18.25 -2.68 3.51
CA TRP A 20 -17.29 -3.69 3.09
C TRP A 20 -16.04 -3.06 2.47
N PRO A 21 -14.87 -3.72 2.58
CA PRO A 21 -13.70 -3.37 1.77
C PRO A 21 -14.03 -3.39 0.28
N GLU A 22 -13.53 -2.41 -0.48
CA GLU A 22 -13.85 -2.24 -1.90
C GLU A 22 -13.62 -3.51 -2.73
N THR A 23 -12.50 -4.20 -2.48
CA THR A 23 -12.11 -5.44 -3.16
C THR A 23 -13.08 -6.58 -2.90
N GLU A 24 -13.53 -6.73 -1.64
CA GLU A 24 -14.48 -7.77 -1.23
C GLU A 24 -15.88 -7.47 -1.76
N ARG A 25 -16.29 -6.19 -1.76
CA ARG A 25 -17.57 -5.72 -2.29
C ARG A 25 -17.70 -5.99 -3.79
N ALA A 26 -16.66 -5.67 -4.58
CA ALA A 26 -16.65 -5.95 -6.01
C ALA A 26 -16.73 -7.46 -6.29
N ALA A 27 -15.96 -8.27 -5.56
CA ALA A 27 -16.01 -9.72 -5.69
C ALA A 27 -17.38 -10.31 -5.29
N ALA A 28 -18.05 -9.73 -4.27
CA ALA A 28 -19.39 -10.10 -3.83
C ALA A 28 -20.44 -9.78 -4.90
N ALA A 29 -20.38 -8.58 -5.49
CA ALA A 29 -21.29 -8.17 -6.55
C ALA A 29 -21.23 -9.13 -7.74
N THR A 30 -20.03 -9.50 -8.19
CA THR A 30 -19.84 -10.48 -9.28
C THR A 30 -20.42 -11.86 -8.92
N LEU A 31 -20.23 -12.32 -7.68
CA LEU A 31 -20.75 -13.61 -7.24
C LEU A 31 -22.29 -13.60 -7.14
N LEU A 32 -22.88 -12.51 -6.64
CA LEU A 32 -24.33 -12.36 -6.50
C LEU A 32 -25.05 -12.31 -7.86
N ALA A 33 -24.40 -11.74 -8.88
CA ALA A 33 -24.92 -11.74 -10.24
C ALA A 33 -25.01 -13.16 -10.84
N GLY A 34 -24.03 -14.02 -10.53
CA GLY A 34 -23.93 -15.37 -11.12
C GLY A 34 -24.51 -16.51 -10.29
N SER A 35 -24.74 -16.34 -8.99
CA SER A 35 -25.13 -17.43 -8.08
C SER A 35 -26.44 -17.15 -7.35
N ALA A 36 -27.41 -18.05 -7.52
CA ALA A 36 -28.65 -18.03 -6.73
C ALA A 36 -28.40 -18.39 -5.25
N GLU A 37 -27.43 -19.28 -4.99
CA GLU A 37 -27.04 -19.68 -3.63
C GLU A 37 -26.50 -18.49 -2.84
N ALA A 38 -25.62 -17.68 -3.44
CA ALA A 38 -25.09 -16.48 -2.80
C ALA A 38 -26.20 -15.46 -2.49
N ARG A 39 -27.17 -15.29 -3.41
CA ARG A 39 -28.34 -14.43 -3.17
C ARG A 39 -29.20 -14.96 -2.02
N GLY A 40 -29.37 -16.28 -1.90
CA GLY A 40 -30.06 -16.92 -0.78
C GLY A 40 -29.39 -16.65 0.56
N LEU A 41 -28.06 -16.74 0.63
CA LEU A 41 -27.31 -16.41 1.85
C LEU A 41 -27.48 -14.94 2.26
N LEU A 42 -27.44 -14.02 1.30
CA LEU A 42 -27.64 -12.59 1.58
C LEU A 42 -29.06 -12.33 2.12
N GLN A 43 -30.08 -12.95 1.52
CA GLN A 43 -31.47 -12.83 1.98
C GLN A 43 -31.65 -13.39 3.40
N ALA A 44 -31.04 -14.54 3.71
CA ALA A 44 -31.06 -15.11 5.05
C ALA A 44 -30.39 -14.18 6.08
N ALA A 45 -29.25 -13.58 5.73
CA ALA A 45 -28.56 -12.64 6.58
C ALA A 45 -29.38 -11.36 6.82
N LEU A 46 -30.03 -10.82 5.78
CA LEU A 46 -30.94 -9.66 5.92
C LEU A 46 -32.16 -9.99 6.79
N ALA A 47 -32.74 -11.18 6.63
CA ALA A 47 -33.86 -11.62 7.45
C ALA A 47 -33.46 -11.77 8.92
N LEU A 48 -32.26 -12.28 9.20
CA LEU A 48 -31.72 -12.36 10.55
C LEU A 48 -31.52 -10.96 11.15
N ASP A 49 -30.88 -10.05 10.41
CA ASP A 49 -30.66 -8.67 10.87
C ASP A 49 -31.98 -7.95 11.19
N ALA A 50 -32.98 -8.10 10.33
CA ALA A 50 -34.32 -7.55 10.57
C ALA A 50 -35.04 -8.16 11.79
N ARG A 51 -34.77 -9.43 12.14
CA ARG A 51 -35.28 -10.04 13.38
C ARG A 51 -34.55 -9.48 14.59
N LEU A 52 -33.22 -9.35 14.52
CA LEU A 52 -32.42 -8.77 15.59
C LEU A 52 -32.86 -7.33 15.88
N GLN A 53 -33.07 -6.51 14.85
CA GLN A 53 -33.53 -5.13 15.04
C GLN A 53 -34.91 -5.03 15.71
N ARG A 54 -35.79 -5.99 15.45
CA ARG A 54 -37.15 -6.03 16.00
C ARG A 54 -37.20 -6.58 17.42
N ASP A 55 -36.45 -7.65 17.67
CA ASP A 55 -36.61 -8.47 18.87
C ASP A 55 -35.66 -8.02 19.99
N LEU A 56 -34.54 -7.33 19.66
CA LEU A 56 -33.66 -6.78 20.68
C LEU A 56 -34.10 -5.38 21.15
N PRO A 57 -33.94 -5.08 22.45
CA PRO A 57 -34.16 -3.74 22.97
C PRO A 57 -33.21 -2.76 22.30
N GLN A 58 -33.79 -1.75 21.65
CA GLN A 58 -33.02 -0.68 21.02
C GLN A 58 -32.61 0.37 22.06
N PRO A 59 -31.40 0.95 21.93
CA PRO A 59 -30.98 2.03 22.82
C PRO A 59 -31.88 3.25 22.62
N ASP A 60 -32.16 3.96 23.72
CA ASP A 60 -32.93 5.21 23.70
C ASP A 60 -32.34 6.20 22.69
N ALA A 61 -33.17 6.65 21.74
CA ALA A 61 -32.78 7.58 20.69
C ALA A 61 -32.18 8.88 21.27
N ALA A 62 -32.67 9.35 22.42
CA ALA A 62 -32.12 10.53 23.07
C ALA A 62 -30.72 10.28 23.64
N ALA A 63 -30.46 9.09 24.19
CA ALA A 63 -29.12 8.69 24.64
C ALA A 63 -28.13 8.59 23.48
N VAL A 64 -28.54 8.00 22.35
CA VAL A 64 -27.72 7.92 21.13
C VAL A 64 -27.39 9.32 20.59
N ALA A 65 -28.39 10.21 20.53
CA ALA A 65 -28.18 11.59 20.06
C ALA A 65 -27.19 12.36 20.95
N ARG A 66 -27.27 12.20 22.29
CA ARG A 66 -26.32 12.81 23.23
C ARG A 66 -24.90 12.30 22.99
N LEU A 67 -24.73 11.00 22.78
CA LEU A 67 -23.43 10.39 22.48
C LEU A 67 -22.85 10.94 21.17
N GLN A 68 -23.66 10.96 20.10
CA GLN A 68 -23.25 11.48 18.79
C GLN A 68 -22.84 12.96 18.89
N ALA A 69 -23.61 13.79 19.60
CA ALA A 69 -23.28 15.20 19.85
C ALA A 69 -21.99 15.37 20.68
N GLY A 70 -21.68 14.44 21.58
CA GLY A 70 -20.42 14.42 22.33
C GLY A 70 -19.23 14.09 21.41
N ILE A 71 -19.37 13.06 20.57
CA ILE A 71 -18.36 12.66 19.58
C ILE A 71 -18.10 13.79 18.58
N ALA A 72 -19.14 14.38 18.00
CA ALA A 72 -19.02 15.49 17.06
C ALA A 72 -18.27 16.67 17.67
N ARG A 73 -18.57 17.02 18.93
CA ARG A 73 -17.84 18.06 19.67
C ARG A 73 -16.37 17.72 19.89
N ARG A 74 -16.05 16.45 20.17
CA ARG A 74 -14.67 16.00 20.36
C ARG A 74 -13.88 16.03 19.05
N ILE A 75 -14.49 15.61 17.94
CA ILE A 75 -13.89 15.68 16.60
C ILE A 75 -13.65 17.14 16.21
N ALA A 76 -14.64 18.01 16.41
CA ALA A 76 -14.52 19.45 16.10
C ALA A 76 -13.41 20.16 16.90
N ARG A 77 -13.11 19.66 18.11
CA ARG A 77 -12.03 20.18 18.97
C ARG A 77 -10.70 19.43 18.80
N ALA A 78 -10.66 18.35 18.03
CA ALA A 78 -9.43 17.62 17.80
C ALA A 78 -8.49 18.49 16.95
N PRO A 79 -7.23 18.68 17.36
CA PRO A 79 -6.26 19.40 16.54
C PRO A 79 -6.10 18.66 15.22
N LEU A 80 -6.11 19.41 14.11
CA LEU A 80 -5.83 18.84 12.79
C LEU A 80 -4.44 18.18 12.82
N PRO A 81 -4.27 17.00 12.18
CA PRO A 81 -2.96 16.39 12.06
C PRO A 81 -2.02 17.39 11.38
N SER A 82 -0.99 17.83 12.11
CA SER A 82 0.00 18.75 11.54
C SER A 82 0.63 18.09 10.33
N PRO A 83 0.73 18.80 9.19
CA PRO A 83 1.39 18.25 8.02
C PRO A 83 2.81 17.83 8.42
N PRO A 84 3.27 16.62 8.02
CA PRO A 84 4.61 16.18 8.33
C PRO A 84 5.60 17.21 7.78
N GLY A 85 6.49 17.70 8.64
CA GLY A 85 7.56 18.60 8.23
C GLY A 85 8.45 18.02 7.12
N PRO A 86 9.38 18.80 6.54
CA PRO A 86 10.20 18.33 5.43
C PRO A 86 11.06 17.11 5.80
N LEU A 87 11.52 17.02 7.05
CA LEU A 87 12.36 15.92 7.57
C LEU A 87 11.66 14.55 7.56
N PRO A 88 10.47 14.34 8.17
CA PRO A 88 9.79 13.05 8.12
C PRO A 88 9.37 12.65 6.69
N ARG A 89 9.14 13.62 5.79
CA ARG A 89 8.86 13.35 4.37
C ARG A 89 10.09 12.83 3.63
N LEU A 90 11.27 13.41 3.91
CA LEU A 90 12.55 12.95 3.38
C LEU A 90 12.89 11.54 3.90
N LEU A 91 12.70 11.30 5.20
CA LEU A 91 12.89 9.98 5.82
C LEU A 91 11.92 8.93 5.27
N ALA A 92 10.67 9.29 4.98
CA ALA A 92 9.70 8.39 4.35
C ALA A 92 10.08 8.03 2.90
N LEU A 93 10.67 8.97 2.15
CA LEU A 93 11.24 8.72 0.82
C LEU A 93 12.49 7.81 0.87
N LEU A 94 13.26 7.90 1.94
CA LEU A 94 14.44 7.04 2.19
C LEU A 94 14.09 5.68 2.80
N ARG A 95 12.87 5.54 3.37
CA ARG A 95 12.37 4.32 4.01
C ARG A 95 12.30 3.09 3.09
N PRO A 96 11.94 3.17 1.79
CA PRO A 96 12.06 2.03 0.88
C PRO A 96 13.51 1.61 0.60
N ALA A 97 14.50 2.47 0.88
CA ALA A 97 15.93 2.15 0.79
C ALA A 97 16.51 1.60 2.11
N ALA A 98 15.75 1.63 3.22
CA ALA A 98 16.20 1.13 4.51
C ALA A 98 16.44 -0.40 4.63
N PRO A 99 15.78 -1.31 3.87
CA PRO A 99 16.15 -2.72 3.93
C PRO A 99 17.45 -3.04 3.18
N ALA A 100 17.94 -2.14 2.32
CA ALA A 100 19.32 -2.18 1.82
C ALA A 100 20.20 -1.48 2.87
N GLY A 101 20.55 -2.25 3.90
CA GLY A 101 21.14 -1.77 5.14
C GLY A 101 22.28 -0.76 4.99
N TRP A 102 22.56 -0.07 6.09
CA TRP A 102 23.65 0.90 6.30
C TRP A 102 25.02 0.49 5.72
N GLY A 103 25.23 -0.78 5.41
CA GLY A 103 26.40 -1.29 4.69
C GLY A 103 26.62 -0.66 3.32
N ALA A 104 25.59 -0.40 2.50
CA ALA A 104 25.79 0.22 1.18
C ALA A 104 26.24 1.69 1.29
N LEU A 105 25.72 2.40 2.29
CA LEU A 105 26.17 3.77 2.59
C LEU A 105 27.56 3.77 3.19
N ALA A 106 27.89 2.80 4.05
CA ALA A 106 29.22 2.65 4.60
C ALA A 106 30.25 2.35 3.50
N THR A 107 29.96 1.43 2.58
CA THR A 107 30.87 1.13 1.46
C THR A 107 31.03 2.30 0.50
N MET A 108 29.95 3.02 0.17
CA MET A 108 30.04 4.26 -0.61
C MET A 108 30.88 5.33 0.08
N ALA A 109 30.69 5.54 1.39
CA ALA A 109 31.49 6.49 2.17
C ALA A 109 32.96 6.08 2.24
N THR A 110 33.25 4.77 2.43
CA THR A 110 34.61 4.24 2.42
C THR A 110 35.25 4.36 1.04
N CYS A 111 34.54 4.08 -0.05
CA CYS A 111 35.04 4.28 -1.41
C CYS A 111 35.29 5.75 -1.73
N ALA A 112 34.38 6.65 -1.36
CA ALA A 112 34.56 8.09 -1.57
C ALA A 112 35.77 8.62 -0.78
N LEU A 113 35.92 8.18 0.48
CA LEU A 113 37.08 8.51 1.30
C LEU A 113 38.38 7.99 0.67
N TRP A 114 38.38 6.73 0.21
CA TRP A 114 39.54 6.13 -0.43
C TRP A 114 39.93 6.82 -1.75
N LEU A 115 38.95 7.24 -2.55
CA LEU A 115 39.18 8.02 -3.76
C LEU A 115 39.72 9.42 -3.44
N SER A 116 39.23 10.07 -2.37
CA SER A 116 39.74 11.39 -1.95
C SER A 116 41.19 11.35 -1.47
N LEU A 117 41.64 10.20 -0.98
CA LEU A 117 43.00 9.96 -0.51
C LEU A 117 43.93 9.43 -1.62
N SER A 118 43.39 9.02 -2.76
CA SER A 118 44.17 8.48 -3.86
C SER A 118 44.73 9.61 -4.74
N PRO A 119 46.04 9.66 -5.00
CA PRO A 119 46.62 10.66 -5.87
C PRO A 119 46.11 10.46 -7.32
N PRO A 120 45.83 11.54 -8.08
CA PRO A 120 45.38 11.42 -9.45
C PRO A 120 46.44 10.70 -10.28
N ARG A 121 46.13 9.47 -10.73
CA ARG A 121 46.95 8.76 -11.71
C ARG A 121 46.69 9.42 -13.06
N ALA A 122 47.73 9.99 -13.66
CA ALA A 122 47.67 10.46 -15.04
C ALA A 122 47.17 9.31 -15.93
N ALA A 123 46.12 9.56 -16.70
CA ALA A 123 45.59 8.59 -17.65
C ALA A 123 46.66 8.29 -18.72
N PRO A 124 46.84 7.02 -19.14
CA PRO A 124 47.60 6.74 -20.35
C PRO A 124 46.84 7.33 -21.54
N GLU A 125 47.43 8.30 -22.23
CA GLU A 125 46.94 8.78 -23.51
C GLU A 125 47.03 7.63 -24.53
N ASP A 126 45.96 7.44 -25.29
CA ASP A 126 45.78 6.47 -26.38
C ASP A 126 45.54 4.99 -26.02
N PRO A 127 44.31 4.64 -25.61
CA PRO A 127 43.84 3.25 -25.52
C PRO A 127 43.74 2.50 -26.87
N PHE A 128 44.01 3.16 -28.01
CA PHE A 128 43.92 2.57 -29.36
C PHE A 128 45.25 2.52 -30.13
N GLY A 129 46.36 2.97 -29.54
CA GLY A 129 47.70 2.90 -30.14
C GLY A 129 48.13 1.52 -30.69
N PRO A 130 47.85 0.39 -30.01
CA PRO A 130 48.31 -0.91 -30.50
C PRO A 130 47.48 -1.51 -31.65
N LEU A 131 46.35 -0.89 -32.03
CA LEU A 131 45.50 -1.38 -33.13
C LEU A 131 45.79 -0.68 -34.48
N GLN A 132 46.57 0.40 -34.50
CA GLN A 132 46.90 1.15 -35.72
C GLN A 132 48.10 0.57 -36.49
N THR A 133 48.83 -0.41 -35.95
CA THR A 133 50.06 -0.96 -36.54
C THR A 133 49.85 -2.19 -37.41
N LEU A 134 48.61 -2.63 -37.65
CA LEU A 134 48.32 -3.75 -38.55
C LEU A 134 48.05 -3.23 -39.98
N PRO A 135 48.96 -3.42 -40.95
CA PRO A 135 48.68 -3.13 -42.35
C PRO A 135 47.69 -4.17 -42.88
N LEU A 136 46.42 -3.78 -43.04
CA LEU A 136 45.48 -4.50 -43.90
C LEU A 136 45.92 -4.30 -45.35
N ALA A 137 46.76 -5.20 -45.84
CA ALA A 137 47.05 -5.39 -47.25
C ALA A 137 45.75 -5.80 -47.97
N GLY A 138 45.03 -4.81 -48.47
CA GLY A 138 44.01 -4.97 -49.49
C GLY A 138 44.65 -4.91 -50.87
N ASP A 139 45.30 -5.99 -51.29
CA ASP A 139 45.68 -6.15 -52.70
C ASP A 139 44.45 -6.61 -53.50
N LEU A 140 43.86 -5.61 -54.14
CA LEU A 140 43.43 -5.52 -55.54
C LEU A 140 43.29 -6.81 -56.38
N PHE A 141 42.10 -6.90 -56.98
CA PHE A 141 41.72 -7.46 -58.30
C PHE A 141 42.00 -8.94 -58.62
#